data_AF-A0A060IBA3-F1
#
_entry.id   AF-A0A060IBA3-F1
#
_cell.length_a   1.000
_cell.length_b   1.000
_cell.length_c   1.000
_cell.angle_alpha   90.00
_cell.angle_beta   90.00
_cell.angle_gamma   90.00
#
_symmetry.space_group_name_H-M   'P 1'
#
loop_
_entity.id
_entity.type
_entity.pdbx_description
1 polymer ?
#
loop_
_entity_poly.entity_id
_entity_poly.type
_entity_poly.pdbx_seq_one_letter_code
_entity_poly.pdbx_strand_id
1 'polypeptide(L)'
;MKYGKSLTSLRRLLGDREGVAAIEFAILALPLFIMLFGIIEVSLMFFVNSAQDASVHKISRMIRTGEVASSKITLAGFKAKICDDMLLSFNCSTDLVVKVNVLSDLSAAASTDPIDNSGNLAVTETFDVGKGSDYILVQTFLPWDPVVNFLTLSSAQLSDGRYLLGSSVLFRNEPF
;
A
#
# COMPACT_ATOMS: atom_id res chain seq x y z
N MET A 1 16.34 -60.90 19.97
CA MET A 1 15.27 -60.35 20.83
C MET A 1 15.78 -59.05 21.50
N LYS A 2 15.66 -57.89 20.84
CA LYS A 2 16.11 -56.58 21.36
C LYS A 2 15.07 -55.50 20.99
N TYR A 3 14.00 -55.41 21.76
CA TYR A 3 12.95 -54.38 21.60
C TYR A 3 12.60 -53.74 22.97
N GLY A 4 13.60 -53.55 23.84
CA GLY A 4 13.38 -53.14 25.24
C GLY A 4 13.79 -51.71 25.62
N LYS A 5 14.48 -50.95 24.75
CA LYS A 5 15.02 -49.62 25.09
C LYS A 5 14.19 -48.42 24.60
N SER A 6 13.18 -48.64 23.75
CA SER A 6 12.40 -47.54 23.14
C SER A 6 11.29 -47.00 24.06
N LEU A 7 10.60 -47.87 24.80
CA LEU A 7 9.45 -47.51 25.63
C LEU A 7 9.79 -46.67 26.88
N THR A 8 10.99 -46.84 27.43
CA THR A 8 11.45 -46.13 28.63
C THR A 8 11.78 -44.66 28.37
N SER A 9 12.24 -44.34 27.15
CA SER A 9 12.54 -42.96 26.75
C SER A 9 11.27 -42.13 26.56
N LEU A 10 10.22 -42.73 26.00
CA LEU A 10 8.92 -42.07 25.83
C LEU A 10 8.24 -41.77 27.17
N ARG A 11 8.29 -42.70 28.13
CA ARG A 11 7.75 -42.49 29.48
C ARG A 11 8.48 -41.39 30.26
N ARG A 12 9.79 -41.23 30.04
CA ARG A 12 10.58 -40.15 30.65
C ARG A 12 10.24 -38.78 30.06
N LEU A 13 10.02 -38.69 28.75
CA LEU A 13 9.53 -37.46 28.09
C LEU A 13 8.10 -37.10 28.53
N LEU A 14 7.23 -38.10 28.73
CA LEU A 14 5.85 -37.91 29.22
C LEU A 14 5.76 -37.50 30.70
N GLY A 15 6.82 -37.73 31.49
CA GLY A 15 6.90 -37.35 32.90
C GLY A 15 7.66 -36.04 33.16
N ASP A 16 8.21 -35.43 32.11
CA ASP A 16 9.06 -34.26 32.23
C ASP A 16 8.22 -32.97 32.33
N ARG A 17 8.21 -32.37 33.53
CA ARG A 17 7.41 -31.15 33.84
C ARG A 17 8.20 -29.86 33.64
N GLU A 18 9.52 -29.94 33.42
CA GLU A 18 10.36 -28.75 33.22
C GLU A 18 10.02 -28.02 31.91
N GLY A 19 9.50 -28.74 30.91
CA GLY A 19 9.05 -28.16 29.64
C GLY A 19 7.68 -27.48 29.69
N VAL A 20 6.89 -27.64 30.76
CA VAL A 20 5.54 -27.06 30.86
C VAL A 20 5.59 -25.54 30.89
N ALA A 21 6.54 -24.96 31.63
CA ALA A 21 6.74 -23.52 31.68
C ALA A 21 7.12 -22.92 30.31
N ALA A 22 7.89 -23.65 29.50
CA ALA A 22 8.23 -23.23 28.14
C ALA A 22 7.01 -23.25 27.21
N ILE A 23 6.11 -24.22 27.37
CA ILE A 23 4.85 -24.30 26.60
C ILE A 23 3.90 -23.18 27.02
N GLU A 24 3.74 -22.93 28.32
CA GLU A 24 2.93 -21.82 28.84
C GLU A 24 3.41 -20.46 28.31
N PHE A 25 4.73 -20.24 28.31
CA PHE A 25 5.30 -19.03 27.72
C PHE A 25 5.05 -18.95 26.21
N ALA A 26 5.23 -20.04 25.46
CA ALA A 26 5.00 -20.06 24.02
C ALA A 26 3.54 -19.74 23.66
N ILE A 27 2.57 -20.24 24.43
CA ILE A 27 1.15 -19.97 24.24
C ILE A 27 0.82 -18.48 24.47
N LEU A 28 1.50 -17.81 25.38
CA LEU A 28 1.31 -16.36 25.62
C LEU A 28 2.12 -15.49 24.66
N ALA A 29 3.32 -15.93 24.28
CA ALA A 29 4.20 -15.20 23.38
C ALA A 29 3.64 -15.13 21.96
N LEU A 30 3.03 -16.22 21.47
CA LEU A 30 2.47 -16.28 20.12
C LEU A 30 1.42 -15.18 19.83
N PRO A 31 0.34 -15.01 20.61
CA PRO A 31 -0.62 -13.93 20.37
C PRO A 31 -0.02 -12.54 20.60
N LEU A 32 0.94 -12.39 21.51
CA LEU A 32 1.64 -11.12 21.73
C LEU A 32 2.43 -10.70 20.49
N PHE A 33 3.24 -11.60 19.92
CA PHE A 33 4.00 -11.31 18.70
C PHE A 33 3.09 -11.06 17.50
N ILE A 34 1.99 -11.80 17.40
CA ILE A 34 0.97 -11.56 16.38
C ILE A 34 0.45 -10.11 16.46
N MET A 35 0.06 -9.67 17.66
CA MET A 35 -0.44 -8.31 17.86
C MET A 35 0.66 -7.26 17.59
N LEU A 36 1.88 -7.51 18.04
CA LEU A 36 3.01 -6.60 17.84
C LEU A 36 3.34 -6.42 16.35
N PHE A 37 3.40 -7.51 15.58
CA PHE A 37 3.60 -7.44 14.14
C PHE A 37 2.43 -6.77 13.43
N GLY A 38 1.19 -7.02 13.86
CA GLY A 38 0.02 -6.31 13.34
C GLY A 38 0.08 -4.80 13.56
N ILE A 39 0.49 -4.35 14.74
CA ILE A 39 0.66 -2.91 15.03
C ILE A 39 1.75 -2.30 14.14
N ILE A 40 2.88 -2.98 13.97
CA ILE A 40 3.98 -2.52 13.11
C ILE A 40 3.54 -2.44 11.65
N GLU A 41 2.86 -3.46 11.15
CA GLU A 41 2.35 -3.53 9.77
C GLU A 41 1.40 -2.36 9.49
N VAL A 42 0.40 -2.15 10.35
CA VAL A 42 -0.56 -1.04 10.20
C VAL A 42 0.15 0.32 10.28
N SER A 43 1.10 0.47 11.20
CA SER A 43 1.88 1.71 11.31
C SER A 43 2.69 2.00 10.05
N LEU A 44 3.26 0.96 9.43
CA LEU A 44 4.01 1.08 8.18
C LEU A 44 3.09 1.43 7.00
N MET A 45 1.93 0.80 6.87
CA MET A 45 0.92 1.14 5.86
C MET A 45 0.50 2.61 5.95
N PHE A 46 0.17 3.09 7.16
CA PHE A 46 -0.20 4.49 7.37
C PHE A 46 0.95 5.45 7.06
N PHE A 47 2.17 5.09 7.43
CA PHE A 47 3.36 5.89 7.11
C PHE A 47 3.53 6.05 5.61
N VAL A 48 3.47 4.95 4.85
CA VAL A 48 3.62 4.96 3.38
C VAL A 48 2.47 5.70 2.72
N ASN A 49 1.23 5.48 3.16
CA ASN A 49 0.06 6.19 2.64
C ASN A 49 0.16 7.71 2.87
N SER A 50 0.62 8.13 4.05
CA SER A 50 0.82 9.55 4.36
C SER A 50 1.97 10.15 3.54
N ALA A 51 3.05 9.40 3.34
CA ALA A 51 4.16 9.83 2.48
C ALA A 51 3.74 9.95 1.01
N GLN A 52 2.93 9.01 0.52
CA GLN A 52 2.34 9.06 -0.83
C GLN A 52 1.46 10.31 -0.99
N ASP A 53 0.58 10.58 -0.02
CA ASP A 53 -0.32 11.74 -0.08
C ASP A 53 0.46 13.06 -0.11
N ALA A 54 1.48 13.20 0.75
CA ALA A 54 2.36 14.36 0.76
C ALA A 54 3.12 14.54 -0.57
N SER A 55 3.67 13.45 -1.12
CA SER A 55 4.37 13.46 -2.41
C SER A 55 3.43 13.86 -3.55
N VAL A 56 2.25 13.25 -3.65
CA VAL A 56 1.25 13.57 -4.67
C VAL A 56 0.85 15.04 -4.59
N HIS A 57 0.59 15.57 -3.39
CA HIS A 57 0.28 16.98 -3.20
C HIS A 57 1.42 17.91 -3.64
N LYS A 58 2.68 17.55 -3.36
CA LYS A 58 3.86 18.33 -3.74
C LYS A 58 4.09 18.29 -5.25
N ILE A 59 4.15 17.10 -5.83
CA ILE A 59 4.50 16.87 -7.23
C ILE A 59 3.37 17.36 -8.17
N SER A 60 2.11 17.27 -7.75
CA SER A 60 0.97 17.82 -8.52
C SER A 60 1.06 19.34 -8.74
N ARG A 61 1.83 20.07 -7.92
CA ARG A 61 2.06 21.50 -8.15
C ARG A 61 2.76 21.76 -9.48
N MET A 62 3.62 20.87 -9.96
CA MET A 62 4.28 21.01 -11.26
C MET A 62 3.28 20.91 -12.42
N ILE A 63 2.18 20.14 -12.24
CA ILE A 63 1.06 20.16 -13.19
C ILE A 63 0.36 21.51 -13.09
N ARG A 64 0.04 21.94 -11.86
CA ARG A 64 -0.65 23.19 -11.58
C ARG A 64 0.03 24.42 -12.18
N THR A 65 1.35 24.49 -12.14
CA THR A 65 2.15 25.60 -12.67
C THR A 65 2.48 25.48 -14.16
N GLY A 66 2.08 24.39 -14.83
CA GLY A 66 2.42 24.13 -16.23
C GLY A 66 3.87 23.68 -16.47
N GLU A 67 4.65 23.39 -15.42
CA GLU A 67 6.02 22.89 -15.53
C GLU A 67 6.08 21.54 -16.26
N VAL A 68 5.09 20.66 -15.98
CA VAL A 68 4.98 19.35 -16.66
C VAL A 68 4.74 19.52 -18.17
N ALA A 69 3.90 20.47 -18.56
CA ALA A 69 3.60 20.74 -19.97
C ALA A 69 4.80 21.37 -20.69
N SER A 70 5.44 22.36 -20.07
CA SER A 70 6.59 23.08 -20.65
C SER A 70 7.85 22.20 -20.75
N SER A 71 8.12 21.38 -19.74
CA SER A 71 9.27 20.45 -19.70
C SER A 71 8.99 19.11 -20.40
N LYS A 72 7.78 18.92 -20.95
CA LYS A 72 7.33 17.69 -21.63
C LYS A 72 7.55 16.43 -20.77
N ILE A 73 7.28 16.53 -19.47
CA ILE A 73 7.40 15.40 -18.55
C ILE A 73 6.34 14.36 -18.94
N THR A 74 6.77 13.11 -19.13
CA THR A 74 5.89 11.99 -19.45
C THR A 74 5.26 11.42 -18.18
N LEU A 75 4.20 10.61 -18.32
CA LEU A 75 3.61 9.86 -17.21
C LEU A 75 4.67 9.09 -16.39
N ALA A 76 5.59 8.40 -17.07
CA ALA A 76 6.67 7.66 -16.41
C ALA A 76 7.61 8.58 -15.62
N GLY A 77 7.95 9.75 -16.17
CA GLY A 77 8.75 10.76 -15.46
C GLY A 77 8.00 11.35 -14.27
N PHE A 78 6.68 11.53 -14.38
CA PHE A 78 5.84 11.99 -13.27
C PHE A 78 5.77 10.96 -12.14
N LYS A 79 5.58 9.68 -12.46
CA LYS A 79 5.64 8.58 -11.48
C LYS A 79 6.99 8.52 -10.77
N ALA A 80 8.09 8.62 -11.52
CA ALA A 80 9.43 8.63 -10.96
C ALA A 80 9.59 9.75 -9.93
N LYS A 81 9.14 10.97 -10.26
CA LYS A 81 9.17 12.10 -9.31
C LYS A 81 8.32 11.87 -8.05
N ILE A 82 7.18 11.20 -8.15
CA ILE A 82 6.36 10.84 -6.98
C ILE A 82 7.13 9.86 -6.09
N CYS A 83 7.66 8.79 -6.69
CA CYS A 83 8.37 7.75 -5.95
C CYS A 83 9.69 8.28 -5.34
N ASP A 84 10.42 9.15 -6.05
CA ASP A 84 11.67 9.75 -5.56
C ASP A 84 11.47 10.68 -4.36
N ASP A 85 10.28 11.28 -4.21
CA ASP A 85 9.95 12.15 -3.08
C ASP A 85 9.51 11.35 -1.83
N MET A 86 9.13 10.08 -2.01
CA MET A 86 8.74 9.20 -0.92
C MET A 86 9.97 8.59 -0.25
N LEU A 87 10.08 8.71 1.09
CA LEU A 87 11.19 8.12 1.84
C LEU A 87 11.19 6.58 1.82
N LEU A 88 9.99 5.98 1.81
CA LEU A 88 9.78 4.53 1.73
C LEU A 88 8.75 4.23 0.65
N SER A 89 9.23 3.75 -0.50
CA SER A 89 8.44 3.62 -1.73
C SER A 89 8.54 2.21 -2.32
N PHE A 90 8.30 1.17 -1.50
CA PHE A 90 8.38 -0.23 -1.91
C PHE A 90 7.60 -0.48 -3.20
N ASN A 91 8.30 -0.95 -4.25
CA ASN A 91 7.74 -1.22 -5.59
C ASN A 91 6.95 -0.06 -6.23
N CYS A 92 7.14 1.18 -5.76
CA CYS A 92 6.40 2.34 -6.27
C CYS A 92 6.60 2.52 -7.78
N SER A 93 7.83 2.41 -8.27
CA SER A 93 8.11 2.65 -9.69
C SER A 93 7.44 1.64 -10.63
N THR A 94 7.15 0.42 -10.17
CA THR A 94 6.53 -0.64 -10.98
C THR A 94 5.01 -0.66 -10.82
N ASP A 95 4.53 -0.46 -9.59
CA ASP A 95 3.15 -0.78 -9.23
C ASP A 95 2.27 0.47 -9.11
N LEU A 96 2.86 1.67 -9.04
CA LEU A 96 2.11 2.92 -8.95
C LEU A 96 1.30 3.15 -10.24
N VAL A 97 -0.01 3.24 -10.08
CA VAL A 97 -0.96 3.59 -11.13
C VAL A 97 -1.39 5.04 -10.93
N VAL A 98 -1.24 5.87 -11.96
CA VAL A 98 -1.57 7.30 -11.91
C VAL A 98 -2.61 7.64 -12.97
N LYS A 99 -3.60 8.42 -12.54
CA LYS A 99 -4.71 8.89 -13.35
C LYS A 99 -4.84 10.41 -13.20
N VAL A 100 -4.48 11.14 -14.24
CA VAL A 100 -4.62 12.60 -14.32
C VAL A 100 -5.63 12.92 -15.40
N ASN A 101 -6.74 13.57 -15.01
CA ASN A 101 -7.77 13.98 -15.94
C ASN A 101 -8.18 15.43 -15.75
N VAL A 102 -8.53 16.04 -16.87
CA VAL A 102 -9.22 17.33 -16.91
C VAL A 102 -10.70 17.10 -16.63
N LEU A 103 -11.26 17.92 -15.74
CA LEU A 103 -12.68 17.95 -15.43
C LEU A 103 -13.32 19.17 -16.09
N SER A 104 -14.55 19.00 -16.58
CA SER A 104 -15.35 20.14 -17.06
C SER A 104 -15.74 21.07 -15.90
N ASP A 105 -16.12 20.47 -14.77
CA ASP A 105 -16.61 21.16 -13.57
C ASP A 105 -16.25 20.38 -12.31
N LEU A 106 -16.23 21.04 -11.15
CA LEU A 106 -15.97 20.37 -9.86
C LEU A 106 -16.99 19.27 -9.54
N SER A 107 -18.23 19.41 -10.00
CA SER A 107 -19.27 18.38 -9.81
C SER A 107 -19.01 17.10 -10.61
N ALA A 108 -18.13 17.15 -11.61
CA ALA A 108 -17.72 15.98 -12.39
C ALA A 108 -16.59 15.17 -11.71
N ALA A 109 -16.10 15.63 -10.54
CA ALA A 109 -15.14 14.88 -9.75
C ALA A 109 -15.80 13.62 -9.17
N ALA A 110 -15.80 12.55 -9.95
CA ALA A 110 -16.31 11.25 -9.52
C ALA A 110 -15.18 10.40 -8.93
N SER A 111 -15.40 9.89 -7.71
CA SER A 111 -14.64 8.78 -7.17
C SER A 111 -15.16 7.49 -7.80
N THR A 112 -14.60 7.06 -8.93
CA THR A 112 -14.82 5.69 -9.41
C THR A 112 -14.11 4.72 -8.48
N ASP A 113 -14.80 3.68 -8.04
CA ASP A 113 -14.17 2.60 -7.28
C ASP A 113 -13.02 2.00 -8.09
N PRO A 114 -11.80 2.00 -7.54
CA PRO A 114 -10.62 1.54 -8.29
C PRO A 114 -10.55 0.01 -8.41
N ILE A 115 -11.38 -0.71 -7.65
CA ILE A 115 -11.39 -2.17 -7.60
C ILE A 115 -12.63 -2.68 -8.35
N ASP A 116 -12.42 -3.60 -9.30
CA ASP A 116 -13.52 -4.25 -10.01
C ASP A 116 -14.24 -5.30 -9.14
N ASN A 117 -15.35 -5.83 -9.66
CA ASN A 117 -16.12 -6.88 -8.99
C ASN A 117 -15.36 -8.22 -8.85
N SER A 118 -14.18 -8.35 -9.46
CA SER A 118 -13.26 -9.48 -9.34
C SER A 118 -12.13 -9.22 -8.34
N GLY A 119 -12.09 -8.05 -7.70
CA GLY A 119 -11.07 -7.69 -6.72
C GLY A 119 -9.77 -7.19 -7.34
N ASN A 120 -9.71 -6.91 -8.64
CA ASN A 120 -8.51 -6.41 -9.31
C ASN A 120 -8.54 -4.88 -9.43
N LEU A 121 -7.35 -4.28 -9.50
CA LEU A 121 -7.22 -2.86 -9.82
C LEU A 121 -7.62 -2.62 -11.29
N ALA A 122 -8.79 -2.03 -11.51
CA ALA A 122 -9.35 -1.77 -12.83
C ALA A 122 -9.25 -0.28 -13.20
N VAL A 123 -8.12 0.34 -12.88
CA VAL A 123 -7.85 1.75 -13.19
C VAL A 123 -7.02 1.84 -14.46
N THR A 124 -7.56 2.49 -15.49
CA THR A 124 -6.79 2.85 -16.68
C THR A 124 -5.98 4.12 -16.40
N GLU A 125 -4.68 4.05 -16.66
CA GLU A 125 -3.79 5.20 -16.56
C GLU A 125 -4.13 6.25 -17.59
N THR A 126 -4.22 7.49 -17.15
CA THR A 126 -4.41 8.66 -18.02
C THR A 126 -3.47 9.76 -17.56
N PHE A 127 -3.00 10.54 -18.52
CA PHE A 127 -2.07 11.64 -18.25
C PHE A 127 -2.43 12.85 -19.11
N ASP A 128 -3.54 13.48 -18.77
CA ASP A 128 -3.96 14.75 -19.37
C ASP A 128 -3.80 15.88 -18.35
N VAL A 129 -2.80 16.73 -18.58
CA VAL A 129 -2.47 17.86 -17.71
C VAL A 129 -3.30 19.11 -18.00
N GLY A 130 -4.13 19.08 -19.05
CA GLY A 130 -4.96 20.20 -19.48
C GLY A 130 -4.16 21.45 -19.83
N LYS A 131 -4.85 22.59 -19.79
CA LYS A 131 -4.30 23.92 -20.03
C LYS A 131 -4.44 24.79 -18.77
N GLY A 132 -3.93 26.01 -18.85
CA GLY A 132 -4.12 26.99 -17.77
C GLY A 132 -5.60 27.20 -17.48
N SER A 133 -5.94 27.40 -16.21
CA SER A 133 -7.31 27.58 -15.71
C SER A 133 -8.25 26.36 -15.76
N ASP A 134 -7.80 25.19 -16.24
CA ASP A 134 -8.58 23.95 -16.21
C ASP A 134 -8.61 23.31 -14.80
N TYR A 135 -9.68 22.57 -14.49
CA TYR A 135 -9.76 21.76 -13.29
C TYR A 135 -9.11 20.40 -13.53
N ILE A 136 -8.13 20.03 -12.71
CA ILE A 136 -7.39 18.79 -12.82
C ILE A 136 -7.61 17.94 -11.59
N LEU A 137 -7.96 16.68 -11.80
CA LEU A 137 -8.01 15.65 -10.77
C LEU A 137 -6.85 14.68 -10.99
N VAL A 138 -5.95 14.62 -10.01
CA VAL A 138 -4.86 13.65 -9.96
C VAL A 138 -5.24 12.58 -8.94
N GLN A 139 -5.24 11.33 -9.36
CA GLN A 139 -5.46 10.17 -8.50
C GLN A 139 -4.29 9.21 -8.66
N THR A 140 -3.86 8.63 -7.56
CA THR A 140 -2.80 7.63 -7.53
C THR A 140 -3.24 6.42 -6.74
N PHE A 141 -2.88 5.25 -7.22
CA PHE A 141 -3.22 3.96 -6.63
C PHE A 141 -1.94 3.14 -6.56
N LEU A 142 -1.52 2.81 -5.35
CA LEU A 142 -0.31 2.04 -5.08
C LEU A 142 -0.70 0.74 -4.37
N PRO A 143 -0.59 -0.42 -5.04
CA PRO A 143 -0.67 -1.72 -4.39
C PRO A 143 0.45 -1.88 -3.35
N TRP A 144 0.07 -2.18 -2.12
CA TRP A 144 0.95 -2.46 -1.00
C TRP A 144 0.99 -3.96 -0.72
N ASP A 145 2.19 -4.53 -0.71
CA ASP A 145 2.42 -5.91 -0.33
C ASP A 145 2.66 -5.99 1.19
N PRO A 146 1.74 -6.61 1.96
CA PRO A 146 1.90 -6.69 3.39
C PRO A 146 3.11 -7.56 3.76
N VAL A 147 3.95 -7.06 4.69
CA VAL A 147 5.10 -7.84 5.18
C VAL A 147 4.61 -9.07 5.95
N VAL A 148 3.43 -8.95 6.53
CA VAL A 148 2.82 -9.93 7.43
C VAL A 148 1.50 -10.44 6.86
N ASN A 149 1.55 -11.46 6.00
CA ASN A 149 0.37 -12.01 5.31
C ASN A 149 -0.49 -13.00 6.14
N PHE A 150 -0.27 -13.10 7.46
CA PHE A 150 -1.03 -14.05 8.29
C PHE A 150 -2.35 -13.47 8.83
N LEU A 151 -2.58 -12.15 8.74
CA LEU A 151 -3.83 -11.49 9.12
C LEU A 151 -4.36 -10.64 7.97
N THR A 152 -5.60 -10.90 7.58
CA THR A 152 -6.37 -9.99 6.73
C THR A 152 -6.93 -8.87 7.60
N LEU A 153 -6.17 -7.79 7.78
CA LEU A 153 -6.51 -6.69 8.68
C LEU A 153 -7.45 -5.63 8.08
N SER A 154 -7.76 -5.70 6.78
CA SER A 154 -8.58 -4.71 6.07
C SER A 154 -9.40 -5.35 4.95
N SER A 155 -10.56 -4.75 4.65
CA SER A 155 -11.47 -5.15 3.57
C SER A 155 -11.12 -4.56 2.21
N ALA A 156 -10.21 -3.59 2.14
CA ALA A 156 -9.74 -2.98 0.88
C ALA A 156 -8.55 -3.78 0.31
N GLN A 157 -8.75 -5.10 0.18
CA GLN A 157 -7.75 -6.03 -0.31
C GLN A 157 -8.05 -6.36 -1.78
N LEU A 158 -7.01 -6.38 -2.60
CA LEU A 158 -7.08 -6.96 -3.94
C LEU A 158 -7.25 -8.48 -3.84
N SER A 159 -7.76 -9.08 -4.90
CA SER A 159 -7.83 -10.54 -5.10
C SER A 159 -6.49 -11.25 -4.82
N ASP A 160 -5.37 -10.57 -5.11
CA ASP A 160 -3.99 -11.05 -4.89
C ASP A 160 -3.54 -11.01 -3.41
N GLY A 161 -4.32 -10.42 -2.50
CA GLY A 161 -3.95 -10.26 -1.10
C GLY A 161 -3.24 -8.95 -0.74
N ARG A 162 -2.95 -8.10 -1.74
CA ARG A 162 -2.34 -6.76 -1.54
C ARG A 162 -3.37 -5.72 -1.09
N TYR A 163 -2.93 -4.71 -0.36
CA TYR A 163 -3.78 -3.58 0.03
C TYR A 163 -3.65 -2.43 -0.97
N LEU A 164 -4.71 -1.67 -1.23
CA LEU A 164 -4.62 -0.53 -2.14
C LEU A 164 -4.47 0.77 -1.35
N LEU A 165 -3.33 1.45 -1.53
CA LEU A 165 -3.10 2.80 -1.00
C LEU A 165 -3.47 3.83 -2.06
N GLY A 166 -4.31 4.79 -1.69
CA GLY A 166 -4.89 5.75 -2.62
C GLY A 166 -4.69 7.18 -2.15
N SER A 167 -4.27 8.05 -3.04
CA SER A 167 -4.28 9.51 -2.82
C SER A 167 -4.90 10.22 -4.02
N SER A 168 -5.67 11.27 -3.74
CA SER A 168 -6.32 12.07 -4.77
C SER A 168 -6.26 13.55 -4.42
N VAL A 169 -5.89 14.37 -5.38
CA VAL A 169 -5.88 15.83 -5.25
C VAL A 169 -6.61 16.46 -6.43
N LEU A 170 -7.53 17.38 -6.10
CA LEU A 170 -8.28 18.19 -7.05
C LEU A 170 -7.81 19.64 -6.95
N PHE A 171 -7.45 20.23 -8.08
CA PHE A 171 -7.02 21.63 -8.14
C PHE A 171 -7.37 22.27 -9.48
N ARG A 172 -7.17 23.57 -9.56
CA ARG A 172 -7.26 24.33 -10.81
C ARG A 172 -5.86 24.78 -11.23
N ASN A 173 -5.53 24.60 -12.50
CA ASN A 173 -4.26 25.05 -13.06
C ASN A 173 -4.12 26.57 -12.97
N GLU A 174 -2.91 27.04 -12.69
CA GLU A 174 -2.55 28.44 -12.77
C GLU A 174 -2.60 28.90 -14.24
N PRO A 175 -2.82 30.19 -14.52
CA PRO A 175 -2.69 30.72 -15.87
C PRO A 175 -1.21 30.72 -16.27
N PHE A 176 -0.85 29.87 -17.24
CA PHE A 176 0.51 29.70 -17.78
C PHE A 176 0.53 29.82 -19.31
#